data_AF-A0AAU2R832-F1
#
_entry.id   AF-A0AAU2R832-F1
#
_cell.length_a   1.000
_cell.length_b   1.000
_cell.length_c   1.000
_cell.angle_alpha   90.00
_cell.angle_beta   90.00
_cell.angle_gamma   90.00
#
_symmetry.space_group_name_H-M   'P 1'
#
loop_
_entity.id
_entity.type
_entity.pdbx_description
1 polymer ?
#
loop_
_entity_poly.entity_id
_entity_poly.type
_entity_poly.pdbx_seq_one_letter_code
_entity_poly.pdbx_strand_id
1 'polypeptide(L)'
;MGSSEVAGHVVKSYAIEAPGRTVTDRDAQAALRIAADHLSSAHLRGSLGLSVLLMHAGGDGDYVLVHTWIEGYMSDLAFFTGPAGDLGRLRPGRSGLAPCVWEAAVLAHERDAFSRQVLDGDGALEERLTAWRGDVLEGEVR
;
A
#
# COMPACT_ATOMS: atom_id res chain seq x y z
N MET A 1 -9.59 -8.04 2.65
CA MET A 1 -9.12 -6.64 2.45
C MET A 1 -9.69 -6.11 1.14
N GLY A 2 -9.62 -4.81 0.89
CA GLY A 2 -10.24 -4.19 -0.28
C GLY A 2 -9.78 -2.74 -0.49
N SER A 3 -10.48 -2.02 -1.37
CA SER A 3 -10.23 -0.59 -1.61
C SER A 3 -11.07 0.30 -0.70
N SER A 4 -10.49 1.37 -0.18
CA SER A 4 -11.17 2.42 0.60
C SER A 4 -10.78 3.82 0.13
N GLU A 5 -11.57 4.83 0.51
CA GLU A 5 -11.21 6.24 0.31
C GLU A 5 -10.53 6.76 1.58
N VAL A 6 -9.32 7.30 1.45
CA VAL A 6 -8.53 7.82 2.57
C VAL A 6 -7.85 9.12 2.15
N ALA A 7 -8.11 10.22 2.86
CA ALA A 7 -7.52 11.53 2.57
C ALA A 7 -7.62 11.94 1.08
N GLY A 8 -8.75 11.63 0.43
CA GLY A 8 -8.98 11.91 -0.99
C GLY A 8 -8.26 10.97 -1.96
N HIS A 9 -7.78 9.83 -1.49
CA HIS A 9 -7.13 8.81 -2.30
C HIS A 9 -7.92 7.50 -2.26
N VAL A 10 -7.96 6.84 -3.42
CA VAL A 10 -8.30 5.41 -3.50
C VAL A 10 -7.12 4.62 -2.95
N VAL A 11 -7.34 3.91 -1.85
CA VAL A 11 -6.32 3.09 -1.18
C VAL A 11 -6.66 1.62 -1.30
N LYS A 12 -5.81 0.86 -1.98
CA LYS A 12 -5.91 -0.60 -2.10
C LYS A 12 -5.07 -1.28 -1.04
N SER A 13 -5.71 -2.06 -0.16
CA SER A 13 -5.04 -2.61 1.02
C SER A 13 -4.64 -4.07 0.84
N TYR A 14 -3.42 -4.41 1.28
CA TYR A 14 -2.83 -5.74 1.27
C TYR A 14 -2.27 -6.08 2.64
N ALA A 15 -2.20 -7.39 2.94
CA ALA A 15 -1.50 -7.88 4.11
C ALA A 15 -0.53 -9.01 3.75
N ILE A 16 0.59 -9.03 4.44
CA ILE A 16 1.56 -10.10 4.47
C ILE A 16 1.66 -10.57 5.92
N GLU A 17 1.48 -11.87 6.14
CA GLU A 17 1.42 -12.45 7.47
C GLU A 17 2.49 -13.54 7.58
N ALA A 18 3.45 -13.35 8.48
CA ALA A 18 4.37 -14.42 8.84
C ALA A 18 3.62 -15.56 9.56
N PRO A 19 4.16 -16.79 9.58
CA PRO A 19 3.52 -17.92 10.25
C PRO A 19 3.12 -17.62 11.71
N GLY A 20 1.85 -17.85 12.05
CA GLY A 20 1.31 -17.57 13.39
C GLY A 20 1.04 -16.10 13.69
N ARG A 21 1.16 -15.22 12.68
CA ARG A 21 0.78 -13.82 12.75
C ARG A 21 -0.55 -13.61 12.00
N THR A 22 -1.28 -12.58 12.39
CA THR A 22 -2.52 -12.20 11.70
C THR A 22 -2.69 -10.68 11.81
N VAL A 23 -3.00 -10.02 10.70
CA VAL A 23 -3.41 -8.63 10.68
C VAL A 23 -4.86 -8.56 11.12
N THR A 24 -5.10 -7.95 12.27
CA THR A 24 -6.45 -7.78 12.80
C THR A 24 -7.14 -6.54 12.22
N ASP A 25 -8.46 -6.43 12.37
CA ASP A 25 -9.19 -5.21 12.01
C ASP A 25 -8.64 -3.97 12.72
N ARG A 26 -8.18 -4.12 13.97
CA ARG A 26 -7.55 -3.03 14.72
C ARG A 26 -6.26 -2.57 14.05
N ASP A 27 -5.48 -3.51 13.54
CA ASP A 27 -4.22 -3.22 12.85
C ASP A 27 -4.51 -2.52 11.53
N ALA A 28 -5.51 -3.00 10.77
CA ALA A 28 -5.98 -2.35 9.55
C ALA A 28 -6.43 -0.90 9.80
N GLN A 29 -7.20 -0.65 10.86
CA GLN A 29 -7.60 0.72 11.23
C GLN A 29 -6.41 1.60 11.65
N ALA A 30 -5.39 1.02 12.31
CA ALA A 30 -4.18 1.75 12.65
C ALA A 30 -3.36 2.11 11.41
N ALA A 31 -3.19 1.16 10.49
CA ALA A 31 -2.51 1.37 9.22
C ALA A 31 -3.23 2.42 8.35
N LEU A 32 -4.57 2.40 8.30
CA LEU A 32 -5.36 3.40 7.59
C LEU A 32 -5.19 4.81 8.17
N ARG A 33 -5.04 4.95 9.49
CA ARG A 33 -4.72 6.26 10.11
C ARG A 33 -3.33 6.75 9.71
N ILE A 34 -2.33 5.87 9.75
CA ILE A 34 -0.97 6.19 9.28
C ILE A 34 -0.98 6.62 7.81
N ALA A 35 -1.73 5.89 6.97
CA ALA A 35 -1.92 6.24 5.57
C ALA A 35 -2.60 7.60 5.41
N ALA A 36 -3.67 7.88 6.16
CA ALA A 36 -4.37 9.16 6.11
C ALA A 36 -3.44 10.34 6.44
N ASP A 37 -2.65 10.21 7.50
CA ASP A 37 -1.69 11.24 7.91
C ASP A 37 -0.65 11.47 6.82
N HIS A 38 -0.08 10.41 6.24
CA HIS A 38 0.91 10.50 5.17
C HIS A 38 0.33 11.10 3.87
N LEU A 39 -0.88 10.67 3.49
CA LEU A 39 -1.55 11.05 2.25
C LEU A 39 -2.14 12.47 2.28
N SER A 40 -2.40 13.02 3.47
CA SER A 40 -2.95 14.37 3.66
C SER A 40 -2.17 15.47 2.91
N SER A 41 -0.87 15.25 2.69
CA SER A 41 0.03 16.17 1.97
C SER A 41 0.58 15.60 0.67
N ALA A 42 0.13 14.42 0.22
CA ALA A 42 0.71 13.73 -0.92
C ALA A 42 0.49 14.47 -2.26
N HIS A 43 -0.56 15.30 -2.37
CA HIS A 43 -0.75 16.18 -3.53
C HIS A 43 0.42 17.17 -3.73
N LEU A 44 1.07 17.61 -2.66
CA LEU A 44 2.27 18.46 -2.73
C LEU A 44 3.49 17.72 -3.31
N ARG A 45 3.42 16.39 -3.39
CA ARG A 45 4.44 15.50 -3.96
C ARG A 45 3.98 14.88 -5.29
N GLY A 46 2.94 15.45 -5.91
CA GLY A 46 2.44 15.02 -7.22
C GLY A 46 1.54 13.78 -7.18
N SER A 47 0.91 13.46 -6.06
CA SER A 47 -0.02 12.33 -5.97
C SER A 47 -1.14 12.40 -7.02
N LEU A 48 -1.42 11.26 -7.65
CA LEU A 48 -2.53 11.05 -8.57
C LEU A 48 -3.83 10.61 -7.87
N GLY A 49 -3.87 10.61 -6.54
CA GLY A 49 -5.04 10.15 -5.78
C GLY A 49 -5.18 8.63 -5.71
N LEU A 50 -4.14 7.87 -6.06
CA LEU A 50 -4.13 6.41 -6.07
C LEU A 50 -2.99 5.89 -5.19
N SER A 51 -3.31 5.01 -4.25
CA SER A 51 -2.33 4.48 -3.31
C SER A 51 -2.56 3.00 -3.01
N VAL A 52 -1.49 2.33 -2.62
CA VAL A 52 -1.49 0.97 -2.09
C VAL A 52 -1.02 1.05 -0.64
N LEU A 53 -1.75 0.40 0.25
CA LEU A 53 -1.43 0.27 1.67
C LEU A 53 -1.08 -1.19 1.94
N LEU A 54 0.16 -1.43 2.37
CA LEU A 54 0.64 -2.77 2.66
C LEU A 54 0.93 -2.91 4.15
N MET A 55 0.27 -3.85 4.80
CA MET A 55 0.48 -4.21 6.20
C MET A 55 1.28 -5.50 6.25
N HIS A 56 2.44 -5.49 6.88
CA HIS A 56 3.26 -6.68 7.02
C HIS A 56 3.40 -7.02 8.50
N ALA A 57 2.71 -8.07 8.93
CA ALA A 57 2.85 -8.67 10.24
C ALA A 57 4.01 -9.67 10.22
N GLY A 58 5.24 -9.15 10.40
CA GLY A 58 6.47 -9.92 10.31
C GLY A 58 6.81 -10.69 11.59
N GLY A 59 7.86 -11.51 11.50
CA GLY A 59 8.40 -12.25 12.65
C GLY A 59 9.32 -11.42 13.54
N ASP A 60 10.00 -10.42 12.96
CA ASP A 60 10.98 -9.55 13.62
C ASP A 60 10.48 -8.12 13.88
N GLY A 61 9.34 -7.75 13.27
CA GLY A 61 8.71 -6.46 13.40
C GLY A 61 7.42 -6.40 12.58
N ASP A 62 6.62 -5.36 12.82
CA ASP A 62 5.51 -5.02 11.95
C ASP A 62 5.89 -3.82 11.08
N TYR A 63 5.36 -3.81 9.85
CA TYR A 63 5.65 -2.79 8.85
C TYR A 63 4.35 -2.31 8.21
N VAL A 64 4.27 -1.01 7.93
CA VAL A 64 3.24 -0.41 7.10
C VAL A 64 3.92 0.38 6.00
N LEU A 65 3.61 0.05 4.75
CA LEU A 65 4.08 0.76 3.58
C LEU A 65 2.91 1.50 2.93
N VAL A 66 3.15 2.76 2.59
CA VAL A 66 2.21 3.58 1.80
C VAL A 66 2.88 3.89 0.48
N HIS A 67 2.43 3.21 -0.58
CA HIS A 67 2.91 3.39 -1.94
C HIS A 67 1.92 4.27 -2.70
N THR A 68 2.32 5.47 -3.11
CA THR A 68 1.45 6.42 -3.81
C THR A 68 1.91 6.59 -5.25
N TRP A 69 0.99 6.42 -6.20
CA TRP A 69 1.25 6.76 -7.60
C TRP A 69 1.31 8.27 -7.76
N ILE A 70 2.40 8.76 -8.35
CA ILE A 70 2.64 10.19 -8.54
C ILE A 70 2.86 10.52 -10.02
N GLU A 71 2.83 11.81 -10.34
CA GLU A 71 3.14 12.34 -11.66
C GLU A 71 4.48 11.80 -12.21
N GLY A 72 4.59 11.77 -13.55
CA GLY A 72 5.80 11.32 -14.24
C GLY A 72 6.01 9.81 -14.26
N TYR A 73 4.95 9.01 -14.09
CA TYR A 73 5.00 7.54 -14.09
C TYR A 73 5.90 6.98 -12.98
N MET A 74 5.91 7.66 -11.84
CA MET A 74 6.71 7.31 -10.67
C MET A 74 5.81 6.92 -9.48
N SER A 75 6.45 6.48 -8.40
CA SER A 75 5.79 6.32 -7.12
C SER A 75 6.60 6.89 -5.98
N ASP A 76 5.89 7.37 -4.96
CA ASP A 76 6.43 7.69 -3.65
C ASP A 76 6.16 6.52 -2.70
N LEU A 77 7.12 6.20 -1.83
CA LEU A 77 7.02 5.07 -0.93
C LEU A 77 7.47 5.45 0.48
N ALA A 78 6.51 5.44 1.41
CA ALA A 78 6.77 5.65 2.82
C ALA A 78 6.75 4.34 3.60
N PHE A 79 7.72 4.20 4.49
CA PHE A 79 7.85 3.07 5.41
C PHE A 79 7.55 3.50 6.83
N PHE A 80 6.82 2.66 7.55
CA PHE A 80 6.62 2.76 8.99
C PHE A 80 6.92 1.40 9.62
N THR A 81 7.80 1.37 10.61
CA THR A 81 8.33 0.12 11.17
C THR A 81 8.28 0.16 12.69
N GLY A 82 8.07 -0.98 13.33
CA GLY A 82 8.01 -1.07 14.80
C GLY A 82 7.99 -2.50 15.30
N PRO A 83 7.92 -2.69 16.63
CA PRO A 83 7.92 -4.01 17.23
C PRO A 83 6.69 -4.82 16.81
N ALA A 84 6.88 -6.12 16.68
CA ALA A 84 5.83 -7.05 16.29
C ALA A 84 4.67 -7.05 17.31
N GLY A 85 3.45 -6.85 16.82
CA GLY A 85 2.19 -6.91 17.57
C GLY A 85 1.77 -5.58 18.17
N ASP A 86 2.46 -4.49 17.85
CA ASP A 86 2.19 -3.16 18.39
C ASP A 86 2.31 -2.07 17.33
N LEU A 87 1.28 -1.97 16.48
CA LEU A 87 1.21 -0.95 15.43
C LEU A 87 1.20 0.50 15.98
N GLY A 88 0.85 0.71 17.25
CA GLY A 88 0.93 2.03 17.89
C GLY A 88 2.36 2.55 18.04
N ARG A 89 3.34 1.65 17.93
CA ARG A 89 4.76 1.95 18.02
C ARG A 89 5.46 2.02 16.67
N LEU A 90 4.73 1.94 15.56
CA LEU A 90 5.30 2.20 14.24
C LEU A 90 5.82 3.64 14.16
N ARG A 91 7.01 3.81 13.60
CA ARG A 91 7.66 5.10 13.34
C ARG A 91 8.17 5.12 11.91
N PRO A 92 8.35 6.31 11.31
CA PRO A 92 8.95 6.42 9.98
C PRO A 92 10.26 5.60 9.90
N GLY A 93 10.35 4.76 8.87
CA GLY A 93 11.55 3.97 8.60
C GLY A 93 12.73 4.88 8.24
N ARG A 94 13.94 4.32 8.30
CA ARG A 94 15.16 5.05 7.91
C ARG A 94 15.10 5.44 6.43
N SER A 95 15.73 6.57 6.09
CA SER A 95 15.88 6.99 4.69
C SER A 95 16.66 5.93 3.88
N GLY A 96 16.23 5.71 2.64
CA GLY A 96 16.83 4.71 1.75
C GLY A 96 16.46 3.26 2.07
N LEU A 97 15.50 3.03 2.98
CA LEU A 97 14.91 1.70 3.17
C LEU A 97 14.17 1.28 1.90
N ALA A 98 14.33 0.01 1.53
CA ALA A 98 13.64 -0.62 0.41
C ALA A 98 12.69 -1.71 0.91
N PRO A 99 11.68 -2.11 0.12
CA PRO A 99 10.75 -3.17 0.49
C PRO A 99 11.51 -4.48 0.73
N CYS A 100 11.04 -5.28 1.68
CA CYS A 100 11.50 -6.67 1.77
C CYS A 100 11.01 -7.47 0.55
N VAL A 101 11.53 -8.69 0.39
CA VAL A 101 11.25 -9.53 -0.79
C VAL A 101 9.75 -9.80 -1.00
N TRP A 102 8.98 -10.00 0.08
CA TRP A 102 7.54 -10.23 0.00
C TRP A 102 6.77 -8.95 -0.34
N GLU A 103 7.15 -7.82 0.26
CA GLU A 103 6.56 -6.52 -0.05
C GLU A 103 6.83 -6.12 -1.51
N ALA A 104 8.05 -6.38 -2.00
CA ALA A 104 8.45 -6.12 -3.37
C ALA A 104 7.61 -6.90 -4.39
N ALA A 105 7.21 -8.14 -4.08
CA ALA A 105 6.35 -8.92 -4.94
C ALA A 105 4.92 -8.34 -5.05
N VAL A 106 4.36 -7.83 -3.94
CA VAL A 106 3.07 -7.11 -3.99
C VAL A 106 3.18 -5.81 -4.80
N LEU A 107 4.27 -5.05 -4.61
CA LEU A 107 4.50 -3.82 -5.37
C LEU A 107 4.76 -4.09 -6.86
N ALA A 108 5.39 -5.22 -7.21
CA ALA A 108 5.55 -5.64 -8.60
C ALA A 108 4.20 -5.95 -9.25
N HIS A 109 3.33 -6.69 -8.55
CA HIS A 109 1.94 -6.91 -9.00
C HIS A 109 1.21 -5.59 -9.21
N GLU A 110 1.28 -4.66 -8.26
CA GLU A 110 0.58 -3.38 -8.36
C GLU A 110 1.13 -2.49 -9.49
N ARG A 111 2.44 -2.53 -9.74
CA ARG A 111 3.02 -1.88 -10.93
C ARG A 111 2.44 -2.46 -12.22
N ASP A 112 2.35 -3.79 -12.31
CA ASP A 112 1.85 -4.46 -13.51
C ASP A 112 0.35 -4.22 -13.71
N ALA A 113 -0.43 -4.25 -12.62
CA ALA A 113 -1.85 -3.94 -12.63
C ALA A 113 -2.09 -2.47 -13.00
N PHE A 114 -1.32 -1.53 -12.44
CA PHE A 114 -1.42 -0.11 -12.80
C PHE A 114 -1.09 0.11 -14.28
N SER A 115 -0.01 -0.48 -14.77
CA SER A 115 0.38 -0.35 -16.18
C SER A 115 -0.71 -0.92 -17.10
N ARG A 116 -1.14 -2.17 -16.87
CA ARG A 116 -2.13 -2.84 -17.71
C ARG A 116 -3.52 -2.20 -17.67
N GLN A 117 -4.01 -1.86 -16.48
CA GLN A 117 -5.39 -1.41 -16.29
C GLN A 117 -5.51 0.11 -16.40
N VAL A 118 -4.57 0.85 -15.80
CA VAL A 118 -4.64 2.32 -15.73
C VAL A 118 -3.91 2.99 -16.85
N LEU A 119 -2.79 2.49 -17.38
CA LEU A 119 -2.07 3.16 -18.48
C LEU A 119 -2.48 2.63 -19.86
N ASP A 120 -2.51 1.31 -20.00
CA ASP A 120 -2.78 0.63 -21.28
C ASP A 120 -4.25 0.24 -21.45
N GLY A 121 -5.07 0.41 -20.40
CA GLY A 121 -6.48 0.03 -20.42
C GLY A 121 -7.32 0.86 -21.40
N ASP A 122 -8.21 0.18 -22.10
CA ASP A 122 -9.23 0.80 -22.95
C ASP A 122 -10.40 1.36 -22.11
N GLY A 123 -11.17 2.29 -22.67
CA GLY A 123 -12.38 2.83 -22.05
C GLY A 123 -12.15 4.09 -21.20
N ALA A 124 -13.20 4.49 -20.49
CA ALA A 124 -13.18 5.69 -19.66
C ALA A 124 -12.26 5.51 -18.45
N LEU A 125 -11.72 6.62 -17.92
CA LEU A 125 -10.83 6.58 -16.76
C LEU A 125 -11.47 5.86 -15.56
N GLU A 126 -12.74 6.10 -15.29
CA GLU A 126 -13.44 5.46 -14.16
C GLU A 126 -13.54 3.92 -14.32
N GLU A 127 -13.72 3.44 -15.54
CA GLU A 127 -13.76 2.00 -15.85
C GLU A 127 -12.38 1.36 -15.61
N ARG A 128 -11.33 2.02 -16.09
CA ARG A 128 -9.92 1.62 -15.89
C ARG A 128 -9.53 1.61 -14.42
N LEU A 129 -9.92 2.63 -13.66
CA LEU A 129 -9.70 2.68 -12.22
C LEU A 129 -10.49 1.61 -11.48
N THR A 130 -11.71 1.31 -11.91
CA THR A 130 -12.50 0.20 -11.36
C THR A 130 -11.83 -1.14 -11.62
N ALA A 131 -11.30 -1.36 -12.83
CA ALA A 131 -10.55 -2.55 -13.18
C ALA A 131 -9.28 -2.70 -12.32
N TRP A 132 -8.48 -1.63 -12.16
CA TRP A 132 -7.31 -1.64 -11.28
C TRP A 132 -7.64 -1.94 -9.81
N ARG A 133 -8.74 -1.36 -9.28
CA ARG A 133 -9.20 -1.63 -7.91
C ARG A 133 -9.55 -3.11 -7.71
N GLY A 134 -10.12 -3.75 -8.71
CA GLY A 134 -10.49 -5.17 -8.69
C GLY A 134 -9.34 -6.15 -8.92
N ASP A 135 -8.21 -5.69 -9.47
CA ASP A 135 -7.06 -6.54 -9.84
C ASP A 135 -6.17 -6.87 -8.64
N VAL A 136 -6.69 -7.60 -7.66
CA VAL A 136 -6.01 -7.88 -6.38
C VAL A 136 -5.13 -9.13 -6.45
N LEU A 137 -3.96 -9.07 -5.81
CA LEU A 137 -3.15 -10.26 -5.50
C LEU A 137 -3.70 -10.96 -4.25
N GLU A 138 -3.99 -12.25 -4.35
CA GLU A 138 -4.43 -13.11 -3.25
C GLU A 138 -3.55 -14.37 -3.16
N GLY A 139 -3.41 -14.93 -1.95
CA GLY A 139 -2.65 -16.15 -1.69
C GLY A 139 -1.24 -15.90 -1.13
N GLU A 140 -0.42 -16.95 -1.10
CA GLU A 140 0.97 -16.87 -0.63
C GLU A 140 1.82 -16.05 -1.60
N VAL A 141 2.48 -15.02 -1.07
CA VAL A 141 3.49 -14.25 -1.80
C VAL A 141 4.84 -14.94 -1.59
N ARG A 142 5.50 -15.35 -2.69
CA ARG A 142 6.79 -16.05 -2.67
C ARG A 142 7.90 -15.21 -3.27
#